data_AF-A0AAU3INN6-F1
#
_entry.id   AF-A0AAU3INN6-F1
#
_cell.length_a   1.000
_cell.length_b   1.000
_cell.length_c   1.000
_cell.angle_alpha   90.00
_cell.angle_beta   90.00
_cell.angle_gamma   90.00
#
_symmetry.space_group_name_H-M   'P 1'
#
loop_
_entity.id
_entity.type
_entity.pdbx_description
1 polymer ?
#
loop_
_entity_poly.entity_id
_entity_poly.type
_entity_poly.pdbx_seq_one_letter_code
_entity_poly.pdbx_strand_id
1 'polypeptide(L)'
;MGAPSSAASSTVGPPPGEALQGRVVPTTGWVPGPYGHRGMLDSWEVVRMESKRWTVEIFVNEDDEDDVTTATAVLYTPSGRRHESVGRARRNPADRPVPEIGDELAAGRALADLGSKLIGDGAEDVAQLAGPAYESY
;
A
#
# COMPACT_ATOMS: atom_id res chain seq x y z
N MET A 1 -48.17 21.23 -9.67
CA MET A 1 -47.73 20.92 -11.05
C MET A 1 -46.29 21.40 -11.18
N GLY A 2 -45.39 20.49 -11.55
CA GLY A 2 -43.95 20.73 -11.66
C GLY A 2 -43.18 19.45 -11.37
N ALA A 3 -42.87 18.70 -12.41
CA ALA A 3 -42.20 17.40 -12.39
C ALA A 3 -40.72 17.51 -11.94
N PRO A 4 -40.10 16.41 -11.48
CA PRO A 4 -38.68 16.37 -11.09
C PRO A 4 -37.76 16.31 -12.32
N SER A 5 -36.64 17.02 -12.27
CA SER A 5 -35.57 16.90 -13.29
C SER A 5 -34.41 16.07 -12.72
N SER A 6 -34.04 15.05 -13.48
CA SER A 6 -33.00 14.06 -13.22
C SER A 6 -31.85 14.27 -14.21
N ALA A 7 -30.59 14.22 -13.75
CA ALA A 7 -29.36 13.94 -14.50
C ALA A 7 -28.15 14.36 -13.61
N ALA A 8 -26.98 13.71 -13.59
CA ALA A 8 -26.49 12.48 -14.17
C ALA A 8 -25.25 12.07 -13.38
N SER A 9 -25.03 10.75 -13.27
CA SER A 9 -23.81 10.14 -12.73
C SER A 9 -22.62 10.43 -13.66
N SER A 10 -21.46 10.77 -13.10
CA SER A 10 -20.21 10.88 -13.88
C SER A 10 -19.12 10.03 -13.23
N THR A 11 -18.97 8.84 -13.79
CA THR A 11 -17.86 7.92 -13.60
C THR A 11 -16.64 8.45 -14.38
N VAL A 12 -15.58 8.81 -13.67
CA VAL A 12 -14.27 9.09 -14.26
C VAL A 12 -13.51 7.77 -14.39
N GLY A 13 -13.34 7.30 -15.63
CA GLY A 13 -12.45 6.19 -15.96
C GLY A 13 -10.99 6.67 -16.13
N PRO A 14 -9.99 5.80 -15.91
CA PRO A 14 -8.58 6.15 -16.09
C PRO A 14 -8.20 6.27 -17.59
N PRO A 15 -7.20 7.12 -17.93
CA PRO A 15 -6.74 7.32 -19.31
C PRO A 15 -5.98 6.10 -19.88
N PRO A 16 -5.94 5.96 -21.22
CA PRO A 16 -5.38 4.78 -21.92
C PRO A 16 -3.85 4.81 -21.98
N GLY A 17 -3.28 3.62 -22.10
CA GLY A 17 -1.86 3.33 -21.85
C GLY A 17 -0.84 4.07 -22.71
N GLU A 18 0.30 4.34 -22.08
CA GLU A 18 1.53 4.79 -22.75
C GLU A 18 2.60 3.69 -22.73
N ALA A 19 2.84 3.21 -23.95
CA ALA A 19 4.06 2.66 -24.53
C ALA A 19 5.24 2.26 -23.62
N LEU A 20 5.51 0.95 -23.61
CA LEU A 20 6.82 0.40 -23.25
C LEU A 20 7.82 0.71 -24.37
N GLN A 21 8.77 1.62 -24.10
CA GLN A 21 9.86 1.96 -25.02
C GLN A 21 10.97 0.87 -24.96
N GLY A 22 10.81 -0.21 -25.73
CA GLY A 22 11.85 -1.23 -25.91
C GLY A 22 12.86 -0.81 -26.99
N ARG A 23 14.13 -0.64 -26.62
CA ARG A 23 15.23 -0.37 -27.57
C ARG A 23 15.55 -1.63 -28.37
N VAL A 24 15.43 -1.55 -29.70
CA VAL A 24 15.80 -2.62 -30.64
C VAL A 24 17.29 -2.52 -30.97
N VAL A 25 18.03 -3.62 -30.86
CA VAL A 25 19.39 -3.74 -31.41
C VAL A 25 19.42 -4.97 -32.33
N PRO A 26 19.45 -4.81 -33.67
CA PRO A 26 19.53 -5.96 -34.55
C PRO A 26 20.99 -6.40 -34.67
N THR A 27 21.36 -7.54 -34.08
CA THR A 27 22.61 -8.22 -34.46
C THR A 27 22.36 -8.94 -35.78
N THR A 28 22.96 -8.39 -36.84
CA THR A 28 23.01 -8.98 -38.17
C THR A 28 23.70 -10.35 -38.09
N GLY A 29 23.04 -11.41 -38.57
CA GLY A 29 23.68 -12.71 -38.73
C GLY A 29 22.70 -13.85 -39.03
N TRP A 30 22.44 -14.09 -40.30
CA TRP A 30 21.67 -15.25 -40.79
C TRP A 30 22.65 -16.37 -41.14
N VAL A 31 22.47 -17.58 -40.61
CA VAL A 31 23.19 -18.79 -41.03
C VAL A 31 22.17 -19.90 -41.31
N PRO A 32 21.98 -20.35 -42.55
CA PRO A 32 21.06 -21.45 -42.83
C PRO A 32 21.74 -22.81 -42.66
N GLY A 33 21.12 -23.69 -41.87
CA GLY A 33 21.41 -25.12 -41.85
C GLY A 33 20.12 -25.89 -42.18
N PRO A 34 20.16 -26.91 -43.07
CA PRO A 34 19.00 -27.72 -43.38
C PRO A 34 18.89 -28.84 -42.33
N TYR A 35 17.73 -28.98 -41.70
CA TYR A 35 17.34 -29.99 -40.70
C TYR A 35 17.85 -29.77 -39.27
N GLY A 36 16.91 -29.63 -38.33
CA GLY A 36 17.19 -29.73 -36.90
C GLY A 36 16.16 -29.01 -36.05
N HIS A 37 15.08 -29.72 -35.70
CA HIS A 37 14.13 -29.30 -34.69
C HIS A 37 14.88 -28.95 -33.38
N ARG A 38 14.90 -27.67 -33.01
CA ARG A 38 15.07 -27.23 -31.62
C ARG A 38 14.51 -25.83 -31.48
N GLY A 39 13.18 -25.74 -31.37
CA GLY A 39 12.54 -24.58 -30.79
C GLY A 39 12.99 -24.48 -29.33
N MET A 40 13.95 -23.61 -29.06
CA MET A 40 14.16 -23.04 -27.74
C MET A 40 12.86 -22.32 -27.39
N LEU A 41 12.03 -22.95 -26.55
CA LEU A 41 10.97 -22.22 -25.89
C LEU A 41 11.72 -21.25 -24.98
N ASP A 42 11.76 -20.00 -25.39
CA ASP A 42 11.97 -18.86 -24.52
C ASP A 42 10.83 -18.90 -23.50
N SER A 43 10.94 -19.77 -22.50
CA SER A 43 10.06 -19.79 -21.34
C SER A 43 10.45 -18.61 -20.48
N TRP A 44 10.19 -17.41 -21.00
CA TRP A 44 10.00 -16.26 -20.16
C TRP A 44 8.74 -16.55 -19.38
N GLU A 45 8.89 -17.08 -18.17
CA GLU A 45 7.86 -16.92 -17.17
C GLU A 45 7.69 -15.42 -17.01
N VAL A 46 6.66 -14.87 -17.65
CA VAL A 46 6.21 -13.51 -17.40
C VAL A 46 5.90 -13.48 -15.92
N VAL A 47 6.82 -12.97 -15.10
CA VAL A 47 6.59 -12.79 -13.67
C VAL A 47 5.37 -11.88 -13.56
N ARG A 48 4.21 -12.48 -13.30
CA ARG A 48 2.97 -11.74 -13.11
C ARG A 48 3.12 -10.98 -11.80
N MET A 49 3.39 -9.69 -11.89
CA MET A 49 3.32 -8.80 -10.75
C MET A 49 1.85 -8.60 -10.40
N GLU A 50 1.37 -9.26 -9.36
CA GLU A 50 0.08 -8.94 -8.74
C GLU A 50 0.26 -7.81 -7.73
N SER A 51 -0.34 -6.65 -8.01
CA SER A 51 -0.38 -5.53 -7.06
C SER A 51 -1.54 -5.69 -6.08
N LYS A 52 -1.29 -5.48 -4.79
CA LYS A 52 -2.33 -5.38 -3.76
C LYS A 52 -2.45 -3.92 -3.29
N ARG A 53 -3.67 -3.48 -3.01
CA ARG A 53 -3.97 -2.14 -2.47
C ARG A 53 -4.60 -2.26 -1.11
N TRP A 54 -4.03 -1.60 -0.11
CA TRP A 54 -4.60 -1.45 1.22
C TRP A 54 -4.90 0.03 1.49
N THR A 55 -5.87 0.29 2.37
CA THR A 55 -6.28 1.64 2.76
C THR A 55 -6.19 1.75 4.28
N VAL A 56 -5.57 2.82 4.76
CA VAL A 56 -5.60 3.22 6.18
C VAL A 56 -6.52 4.42 6.30
N GLU A 57 -7.51 4.32 7.19
CA GLU A 57 -8.37 5.44 7.57
C GLU A 57 -7.74 6.15 8.76
N ILE A 58 -7.57 7.47 8.67
CA ILE A 58 -7.01 8.28 9.75
C ILE A 58 -8.07 9.28 10.20
N PHE A 59 -8.44 9.21 11.47
CA PHE A 59 -9.35 10.13 12.12
C PHE A 59 -8.53 11.05 13.02
N VAL A 60 -8.64 12.37 12.84
CA VAL A 60 -7.92 13.36 13.65
C VAL A 60 -8.92 14.17 14.45
N ASN A 61 -8.64 14.35 15.74
CA ASN A 61 -9.45 15.12 16.67
C ASN A 61 -8.55 16.06 17.47
N GLU A 62 -8.82 17.34 17.39
CA GLU A 62 -8.17 18.37 18.21
C GLU A 62 -9.00 18.64 19.46
N ASP A 63 -8.32 18.71 20.60
CA ASP A 63 -8.89 19.18 21.86
C ASP A 63 -8.31 20.56 22.17
N ASP A 64 -9.17 21.58 22.02
CA ASP A 64 -8.84 22.98 22.27
C ASP A 64 -8.62 23.31 23.76
N GLU A 65 -9.12 22.48 24.68
CA GLU A 65 -8.94 22.71 26.13
C GLU A 65 -7.54 22.29 26.59
N ASP A 66 -7.05 21.16 26.06
CA ASP A 66 -5.81 20.53 26.53
C ASP A 66 -4.59 20.78 25.60
N ASP A 67 -4.78 21.48 24.48
CA ASP A 67 -3.80 21.66 23.41
C ASP A 67 -3.25 20.32 22.87
N VAL A 68 -4.12 19.30 22.78
CA VAL A 68 -3.77 17.95 22.35
C VAL A 68 -4.52 17.58 21.08
N THR A 69 -3.76 17.23 20.04
CA THR A 69 -4.27 16.56 18.85
C THR A 69 -4.13 15.04 19.02
N THR A 70 -5.20 14.30 18.75
CA THR A 70 -5.23 12.83 18.73
C THR A 70 -5.54 12.34 17.32
N ALA A 71 -4.78 11.36 16.82
CA ALA A 71 -5.06 10.70 15.56
C ALA A 71 -5.23 9.19 15.78
N THR A 72 -6.25 8.61 15.17
CA THR A 72 -6.51 7.16 15.17
C THR A 72 -6.36 6.64 13.75
N ALA A 73 -5.43 5.71 13.52
CA ALA A 73 -5.24 5.05 12.23
C ALA A 73 -5.78 3.62 12.28
N VAL A 74 -6.69 3.30 11.35
CA VAL A 74 -7.41 2.03 11.24
C VAL A 74 -7.11 1.38 9.89
N LEU A 75 -6.75 0.10 9.92
CA LEU A 75 -6.52 -0.73 8.72
C LEU A 75 -7.33 -2.02 8.82
N TYR A 76 -8.05 -2.35 7.76
CA TYR A 76 -8.60 -3.69 7.55
C TYR A 76 -7.77 -4.43 6.51
N THR A 77 -7.17 -5.54 6.92
CA THR A 77 -6.43 -6.43 6.02
C THR A 77 -7.39 -7.25 5.15
N PRO A 78 -6.92 -7.81 4.01
CA PRO A 78 -7.75 -8.68 3.17
C PRO A 78 -8.26 -9.94 3.87
N SER A 79 -7.59 -10.40 4.93
CA SER A 79 -8.02 -11.53 5.76
C SER A 79 -9.12 -11.16 6.76
N GLY A 80 -9.52 -9.88 6.82
CA GLY A 80 -10.51 -9.37 7.77
C GLY A 80 -9.92 -8.97 9.12
N ARG A 81 -8.60 -9.08 9.35
CA ARG A 81 -7.97 -8.56 10.57
C ARG A 81 -8.05 -7.04 10.59
N ARG A 82 -8.47 -6.48 11.73
CA ARG A 82 -8.53 -5.04 11.98
C ARG A 82 -7.35 -4.62 12.86
N HIS A 83 -6.57 -3.65 12.39
CA HIS A 83 -5.57 -2.96 13.18
C HIS A 83 -6.05 -1.56 13.50
N GLU A 84 -5.85 -1.15 14.75
CA GLU A 84 -6.08 0.22 15.20
C GLU A 84 -4.87 0.68 16.00
N SER A 85 -4.49 1.94 15.81
CA SER A 85 -3.36 2.61 16.45
C SER A 85 -3.73 4.05 16.75
N VAL A 86 -3.19 4.59 17.84
CA VAL A 86 -3.50 5.94 18.29
C VAL A 86 -2.19 6.71 18.52
N GLY A 87 -2.10 7.88 17.90
CA GLY A 87 -1.02 8.85 18.10
C GLY A 87 -1.57 10.11 18.76
N ARG A 88 -0.74 10.77 19.58
CA ARG A 88 -1.08 12.05 20.22
C ARG A 88 0.05 13.04 20.02
N ALA A 89 -0.29 14.31 19.84
CA ALA A 89 0.64 15.42 19.81
C ALA A 89 0.11 16.52 20.75
N ARG A 90 0.98 17.02 21.63
CA ARG A 90 0.65 18.13 22.53
C ARG A 90 1.47 19.34 22.12
N ARG A 91 0.82 20.49 21.94
CA ARG A 91 1.50 21.75 21.68
C ARG A 91 2.27 22.17 22.93
N ASN A 92 3.46 22.74 22.76
CA ASN A 92 4.10 23.45 23.86
C ASN A 92 3.32 24.76 24.12
N PRO A 93 2.95 25.09 25.36
CA PRO A 93 2.24 26.33 25.65
C PRO A 93 2.94 27.61 25.18
N ALA A 94 4.27 27.58 25.03
CA ALA A 94 5.05 28.71 24.50
C ALA A 94 5.02 28.83 22.96
N ASP A 95 4.56 27.80 22.25
CA ASP A 95 4.52 27.77 20.80
C ASP A 95 3.23 28.42 20.27
N ARG A 96 3.30 28.94 19.04
CA ARG A 96 2.13 29.48 18.34
C ARG A 96 1.12 28.35 18.06
N PRO A 97 -0.20 28.60 18.19
CA PRO A 97 -1.23 27.66 17.76
C PRO A 97 -1.19 27.49 16.24
N VAL A 98 -0.56 26.41 15.77
CA VAL A 98 -0.58 25.96 14.37
C VAL A 98 -1.17 24.55 14.37
N PRO A 99 -2.50 24.41 14.21
CA PRO A 99 -3.23 23.14 14.25
C PRO A 99 -2.59 22.04 13.41
N GLU A 100 -2.17 22.38 12.19
CA GLU A 100 -1.67 21.43 11.20
C GLU A 100 -0.41 20.67 11.65
N ILE A 101 0.41 21.28 12.51
CA ILE A 101 1.60 20.62 13.08
C ILE A 101 1.18 19.49 14.05
N GLY A 102 0.14 19.71 14.85
CA GLY A 102 -0.42 18.71 15.75
C GLY A 102 -0.97 17.53 14.99
N ASP A 103 -1.71 17.80 13.91
CA ASP A 103 -2.31 16.79 13.03
C ASP A 103 -1.25 15.88 12.40
N GLU A 104 -0.23 16.46 11.77
CA GLU A 104 0.85 15.72 11.12
C GLU A 104 1.62 14.84 12.12
N LEU A 105 1.94 15.39 13.30
CA LEU A 105 2.67 14.67 14.34
C LEU A 105 1.83 13.55 14.95
N ALA A 106 0.55 13.80 15.23
CA ALA A 106 -0.36 12.79 15.78
C ALA A 106 -0.57 11.67 14.76
N ALA A 107 -0.83 12.00 13.49
CA ALA A 107 -1.02 11.03 12.40
C ALA A 107 0.26 10.21 12.16
N GLY A 108 1.43 10.85 12.11
CA GLY A 108 2.71 10.16 11.95
C GLY A 108 3.00 9.17 13.09
N ARG A 109 2.67 9.54 14.34
CA ARG A 109 2.80 8.65 15.50
C ARG A 109 1.84 7.46 15.43
N ALA A 110 0.58 7.67 15.03
CA ALA A 110 -0.38 6.60 14.82
C ALA A 110 0.11 5.61 13.75
N LEU A 111 0.59 6.13 12.61
CA LEU A 111 1.11 5.32 11.51
C LEU A 111 2.39 4.55 11.89
N ALA A 112 3.27 5.12 12.71
CA ALA A 112 4.46 4.43 13.21
C ALA A 112 4.10 3.23 14.12
N ASP A 113 3.11 3.40 15.00
CA ASP A 113 2.57 2.31 15.82
C ASP A 113 1.88 1.24 14.96
N LEU A 114 1.06 1.64 13.97
CA LEU A 114 0.45 0.72 13.01
C LEU A 114 1.51 -0.09 12.25
N GLY A 115 2.55 0.58 11.74
CA GLY A 115 3.64 -0.09 11.03
C GLY A 115 4.37 -1.11 11.92
N SER A 116 4.61 -0.75 13.18
CA SER A 116 5.24 -1.66 14.16
C SER A 116 4.38 -2.91 14.41
N LYS A 117 3.05 -2.75 14.52
CA LYS A 117 2.10 -3.87 14.66
C LYS A 117 2.13 -4.80 13.45
N LEU A 118 2.09 -4.25 12.24
CA LEU A 118 2.12 -5.05 11.01
C LEU A 118 3.44 -5.81 10.83
N ILE A 119 4.56 -5.22 11.23
CA ILE A 119 5.85 -5.91 11.25
C ILE A 119 5.82 -7.06 12.27
N GLY A 120 5.25 -6.83 13.46
CA GLY A 120 5.06 -7.85 14.48
C GLY A 120 4.25 -9.05 13.98
N ASP A 121 3.08 -8.77 13.39
CA ASP A 121 2.24 -9.79 12.75
C ASP A 121 3.01 -10.60 11.70
N GLY A 122 3.75 -9.93 10.81
CA GLY A 122 4.52 -10.61 9.78
C GLY A 122 5.64 -11.48 10.35
N ALA A 123 6.31 -11.03 11.41
CA ALA A 123 7.34 -11.81 12.09
C ALA A 123 6.74 -13.05 12.79
N GLU A 124 5.55 -12.91 13.39
CA GLU A 124 4.83 -14.02 13.99
C GLU A 124 4.40 -15.05 12.93
N ASP A 125 3.83 -14.59 11.81
CA ASP A 125 3.42 -15.45 10.70
C ASP A 125 4.63 -16.26 10.15
N VAL A 126 5.80 -15.63 10.01
CA VAL A 126 7.05 -16.31 9.61
C VAL A 126 7.48 -17.36 10.63
N ALA A 127 7.44 -17.04 11.93
CA ALA A 127 7.85 -17.96 12.99
C ALA A 127 6.93 -19.19 13.08
N GLN A 128 5.62 -19.01 12.90
CA GLN A 128 4.65 -20.10 12.90
C GLN A 128 4.86 -21.05 11.72
N LEU A 129 5.16 -20.51 10.53
CA LEU A 129 5.40 -21.30 9.32
C LEU A 129 6.76 -22.01 9.31
N ALA A 130 7.75 -21.48 10.02
CA ALA A 130 9.08 -22.09 10.10
C ALA A 130 9.09 -23.42 10.89
N GLY A 131 8.07 -23.69 11.73
CA GLY A 131 8.00 -24.86 12.60
C GLY A 131 9.16 -24.93 13.64
N PRO A 132 9.09 -25.79 14.67
CA PRO A 132 10.24 -26.02 15.52
C PRO A 132 11.30 -26.74 14.69
N ALA A 133 12.34 -26.01 14.28
CA ALA A 133 13.44 -26.55 13.47
C ALA A 133 14.33 -27.60 14.19
N TYR A 134 13.83 -28.28 15.25
CA TYR A 134 14.68 -28.99 16.21
C TYR A 134 14.08 -30.26 16.83
N GLU A 135 13.11 -30.94 16.20
CA GLU A 135 12.65 -32.25 16.70
C GLU A 135 12.67 -33.29 15.59
N SER A 136 13.84 -33.50 14.99
CA SER A 136 14.20 -34.76 14.33
C SER A 136 15.71 -34.84 14.19
N TYR A 137 16.41 -35.31 15.23
CA TYR A 137 17.64 -36.13 15.14
C TYR A 137 17.99 -36.75 16.49
#